data_AF-A0A939Z7F8-F1
#
_entry.id   AF-A0A939Z7F8-F1
#
_cell.length_a   1.000
_cell.length_b   1.000
_cell.length_c   1.000
_cell.angle_alpha   90.00
_cell.angle_beta   90.00
_cell.angle_gamma   90.00
#
_symmetry.space_group_name_H-M   'P 1'
#
loop_
_entity.id
_entity.type
_entity.pdbx_description
1 polymer ?
#
loop_
_entity_poly.entity_id
_entity_poly.type
_entity_poly.pdbx_seq_one_letter_code
_entity_poly.pdbx_strand_id
1 'polypeptide(L)'
;MKKSYSKEEKANIIKQYESGVSITSIHKSTGVARSTLYNWVNEFRPCAGDKPPNRGDYNKLKSHCEKLENIICILKTCGCSVDAPL
;
A
#
# COMPACT_ATOMS: atom_id res chain seq x y z
N MET A 1 -18.94 8.73 30.09
CA MET A 1 -17.56 8.30 30.36
C MET A 1 -16.77 8.30 29.07
N LYS A 2 -15.67 9.06 28.96
CA LYS A 2 -14.74 8.97 27.83
C LYS A 2 -13.77 7.83 28.12
N LYS A 3 -13.86 6.72 27.36
CA LYS A 3 -12.81 5.70 27.36
C LYS A 3 -11.68 6.22 26.46
N SER A 4 -10.55 6.57 27.06
CA SER A 4 -9.32 6.83 26.32
C SER A 4 -8.69 5.49 25.96
N TYR A 5 -8.57 5.24 24.66
CA TYR A 5 -7.87 4.07 24.13
C TYR A 5 -6.40 4.43 23.94
N SER A 6 -5.48 3.51 24.25
CA SER A 6 -4.06 3.74 23.99
C SER A 6 -3.81 3.79 22.48
N LYS A 7 -2.79 4.55 22.07
CA LYS A 7 -2.36 4.63 20.66
C LYS A 7 -1.95 3.25 20.13
N GLU A 8 -1.37 2.41 20.99
CA GLU A 8 -0.94 1.05 20.67
C GLU A 8 -2.14 0.14 20.36
N GLU A 9 -3.23 0.24 21.14
CA GLU A 9 -4.45 -0.52 20.89
C GLU A 9 -5.08 -0.14 19.55
N LYS A 10 -5.17 1.18 19.28
CA LYS A 10 -5.68 1.69 17.99
C LYS A 10 -4.85 1.14 16.83
N ALA A 11 -3.52 1.17 16.93
CA ALA A 11 -2.62 0.67 15.88
C ALA A 11 -2.75 -0.85 15.66
N ASN A 12 -2.86 -1.64 16.73
CA ASN A 12 -3.02 -3.09 16.63
C ASN A 12 -4.34 -3.48 15.94
N ILE A 13 -5.41 -2.76 16.26
CA ILE A 13 -6.74 -2.94 15.67
C ILE A 13 -6.73 -2.62 14.16
N ILE A 14 -6.06 -1.55 13.77
CA ILE A 14 -5.94 -1.18 12.36
C ILE A 14 -5.14 -2.22 11.59
N LYS A 15 -4.02 -2.71 12.14
CA LYS A 15 -3.24 -3.80 11.52
C LYS A 15 -4.08 -5.07 11.31
N GLN A 16 -4.94 -5.44 12.25
CA GLN A 16 -5.86 -6.58 12.08
C GLN A 16 -6.90 -6.31 10.99
N TYR A 17 -7.38 -5.09 10.87
CA TYR A 17 -8.29 -4.72 9.79
C TYR A 17 -7.60 -4.77 8.42
N GLU A 18 -6.37 -4.26 8.31
CA GLU A 18 -5.55 -4.33 7.09
C GLU A 18 -5.21 -5.76 6.66
N SER A 19 -5.06 -6.69 7.62
CA SER A 19 -4.87 -8.12 7.32
C SER A 19 -6.14 -8.84 6.86
N GLY A 20 -7.29 -8.15 6.80
CA GLY A 20 -8.56 -8.68 6.31
C GLY A 20 -9.50 -9.20 7.39
N VAL A 21 -9.22 -8.95 8.68
CA VAL A 21 -10.11 -9.34 9.77
C VAL A 21 -11.33 -8.40 9.81
N SER A 22 -12.53 -8.99 9.88
CA SER A 22 -13.77 -8.21 9.92
C SER A 22 -13.88 -7.37 11.21
N ILE A 23 -14.47 -6.18 11.10
CA ILE A 23 -14.82 -5.30 12.23
C ILE A 23 -15.64 -6.04 13.29
N THR A 24 -16.50 -6.99 12.88
CA THR A 24 -17.31 -7.80 13.80
C THR A 24 -16.46 -8.72 14.65
N SER A 25 -15.43 -9.34 14.07
CA SER A 25 -14.48 -10.18 14.79
C SER A 25 -13.63 -9.34 15.75
N ILE A 26 -13.15 -8.19 15.30
CA ILE A 26 -12.39 -7.23 16.11
C ILE A 26 -13.22 -6.71 17.29
N HIS A 27 -14.50 -6.39 17.07
CA HIS A 27 -15.42 -6.00 18.13
C HIS A 27 -15.57 -7.12 19.20
N LYS A 28 -15.70 -8.37 18.76
CA LYS A 28 -15.82 -9.53 19.66
C LYS A 28 -14.55 -9.78 20.46
N SER A 29 -13.36 -9.64 19.85
CA SER A 29 -12.09 -9.88 20.55
C SER A 29 -11.71 -8.74 21.50
N THR A 30 -11.98 -7.49 21.11
CA THR A 30 -11.45 -6.31 21.81
C THR A 30 -12.50 -5.60 22.68
N GLY A 31 -13.80 -5.89 22.48
CA GLY A 31 -14.90 -5.23 23.18
C GLY A 31 -15.12 -3.75 22.79
N VAL A 32 -14.34 -3.22 21.83
CA VAL A 32 -14.46 -1.85 21.34
C VAL A 32 -15.71 -1.72 20.48
N ALA A 33 -16.55 -0.71 20.74
CA ALA A 33 -17.78 -0.50 19.99
C ALA A 33 -17.54 -0.37 18.48
N ARG A 34 -18.43 -0.96 17.68
CA ARG A 34 -18.34 -0.95 16.20
C ARG A 34 -18.19 0.46 15.63
N SER A 35 -18.91 1.44 16.17
CA SER A 35 -18.84 2.85 15.73
C SER A 35 -17.45 3.44 15.89
N THR A 36 -16.79 3.18 17.02
CA THR A 36 -15.41 3.62 17.28
C THR A 36 -14.44 2.98 16.29
N LEU A 37 -14.59 1.68 16.02
CA LEU A 37 -13.76 0.98 15.04
C LEU A 37 -13.91 1.57 13.63
N TYR A 38 -15.14 1.83 13.19
CA TYR A 38 -15.37 2.48 11.89
C TYR A 38 -14.80 3.89 11.82
N ASN A 39 -14.89 4.68 12.90
CA ASN A 39 -14.23 5.98 12.96
C ASN A 39 -12.71 5.85 12.81
N TRP A 40 -12.08 4.92 13.51
CA TRP A 40 -10.64 4.71 13.41
C TRP A 40 -10.21 4.25 12.03
N VAL A 41 -10.95 3.34 11.40
CA VAL A 41 -10.67 2.92 10.02
C VAL A 41 -10.82 4.09 9.05
N ASN A 42 -11.83 4.94 9.23
CA ASN A 42 -12.01 6.12 8.37
C ASN A 42 -10.92 7.19 8.59
N GLU A 43 -10.47 7.40 9.83
CA GLU A 43 -9.34 8.29 10.14
C GLU A 43 -8.02 7.78 9.59
N PHE A 44 -7.83 6.46 9.57
CA PHE A 44 -6.60 5.83 9.13
C PHE A 44 -6.60 5.44 7.65
N ARG A 45 -7.75 5.52 6.99
CA ARG A 45 -7.83 5.28 5.55
C ARG A 45 -6.93 6.30 4.88
N PRO A 46 -5.88 5.88 4.15
CA PRO A 46 -5.04 6.82 3.41
C PRO A 46 -5.94 7.67 2.51
N CYS A 47 -5.79 8.99 2.61
CA CYS A 47 -6.63 9.99 1.96
C CYS A 47 -6.77 9.74 0.45
N ALA A 48 -7.79 9.01 0.01
CA ALA A 48 -8.33 8.89 -1.35
C ALA A 48 -7.34 8.64 -2.54
N GLY A 49 -6.02 8.61 -2.32
CA GLY A 49 -4.95 8.50 -3.31
C GLY A 49 -4.41 7.08 -3.44
N ASP A 50 -4.56 6.26 -2.39
CA ASP A 50 -4.33 4.81 -2.43
C ASP A 50 -5.54 4.10 -3.03
N LYS A 51 -5.84 4.41 -4.30
CA LYS A 51 -6.62 3.46 -5.08
C LYS A 51 -5.77 2.19 -5.21
N PRO A 52 -6.32 1.00 -4.93
CA PRO A 52 -5.60 -0.23 -5.24
C PRO A 52 -5.20 -0.17 -6.72
N PRO A 53 -3.92 -0.47 -7.05
CA PRO A 53 -3.42 -0.32 -8.41
C PRO A 53 -4.33 -1.09 -9.36
N ASN A 54 -4.87 -0.39 -10.35
CA ASN A 54 -5.76 -1.01 -11.32
C ASN A 54 -4.92 -1.80 -12.33
N ARG A 55 -5.53 -2.73 -13.06
CA ARG A 55 -4.88 -3.45 -14.18
C ARG A 55 -4.20 -2.50 -15.17
N GLY A 56 -4.79 -1.33 -15.40
CA GLY A 56 -4.19 -0.29 -16.23
C GLY A 56 -2.87 0.26 -15.68
N ASP A 57 -2.78 0.45 -14.37
CA ASP A 57 -1.56 0.95 -13.71
C ASP A 57 -0.46 -0.12 -13.75
N TYR A 58 -0.84 -1.38 -13.54
CA TYR A 58 0.06 -2.51 -13.71
C TYR A 58 0.61 -2.60 -15.14
N ASN A 59 -0.25 -2.50 -16.16
CA ASN A 59 0.18 -2.56 -17.56
C ASN A 59 1.12 -1.40 -17.92
N LYS A 60 0.83 -0.18 -17.45
CA LYS A 60 1.71 0.98 -17.65
C LYS A 60 3.09 0.73 -17.05
N LEU A 61 3.14 0.23 -15.81
CA LEU A 61 4.40 -0.08 -15.14
C LEU A 61 5.17 -1.16 -15.88
N LYS A 62 4.48 -2.24 -16.28
CA LYS A 62 5.07 -3.33 -17.05
C LYS A 62 5.69 -2.84 -18.36
N SER A 63 4.94 -2.06 -19.16
CA SER A 63 5.45 -1.50 -20.42
C SER A 63 6.60 -0.52 -20.21
N HIS A 64 6.66 0.17 -19.08
CA HIS A 64 7.81 1.00 -18.74
C HIS A 64 9.05 0.13 -18.50
N CYS A 65 8.93 -0.93 -17.70
CA CYS A 65 10.03 -1.86 -17.45
C CYS A 65 10.55 -2.49 -18.75
N GLU A 66 9.64 -2.99 -19.60
CA GLU A 66 10.00 -3.59 -20.90
C GLU A 66 10.80 -2.61 -21.78
N LYS A 67 10.43 -1.32 -21.79
CA LYS A 67 11.18 -0.29 -22.53
C LYS A 67 12.59 -0.07 -21.99
N LEU A 68 12.74 0.00 -20.67
CA LEU A 68 14.04 0.19 -20.02
C LEU A 68 14.95 -1.00 -20.29
N GLU A 69 14.44 -2.22 -20.15
CA GLU A 69 15.18 -3.44 -20.45
C GLU A 69 15.62 -3.50 -21.92
N ASN A 70 14.75 -3.09 -22.85
CA ASN A 70 15.09 -3.02 -24.26
C ASN A 70 16.20 -2.00 -24.54
N ILE A 71 16.14 -0.81 -23.94
CA ILE A 71 17.20 0.21 -24.05
C ILE A 71 18.53 -0.35 -23.53
N ILE A 72 18.52 -1.00 -22.36
CA ILE A 72 19.72 -1.61 -21.77
C ILE A 72 20.27 -2.71 -22.70
N CYS A 73 19.39 -3.53 -23.28
CA CYS A 73 19.78 -4.58 -24.22
C CYS A 73 20.51 -4.00 -25.44
N ILE A 74 19.94 -2.96 -26.05
CA ILE A 74 20.55 -2.26 -27.18
C ILE A 74 21.92 -1.72 -26.78
N LEU A 75 22.00 -0.93 -25.70
CA LEU A 75 23.25 -0.32 -25.22
C LEU A 75 24.36 -1.34 -24.97
N LYS A 76 24.02 -2.49 -24.36
CA LYS A 76 24.95 -3.60 -24.16
C LYS A 76 25.38 -4.24 -25.48
N THR A 77 24.45 -4.41 -26.42
CA THR A 77 24.71 -5.04 -27.72
C THR A 77 25.60 -4.17 -28.60
N CYS A 78 25.39 -2.86 -28.63
CA CYS A 78 26.22 -1.94 -29.40
C CYS A 78 27.57 -1.61 -28.73
N GLY A 79 27.89 -2.23 -27.59
CA GLY A 79 29.18 -2.07 -26.93
C GLY A 79 29.46 -0.62 -26.52
N CYS A 80 28.40 0.19 -26.30
CA CYS A 80 28.53 1.57 -25.84
C CYS A 80 29.05 1.57 -24.41
N SER A 81 30.37 1.59 -24.27
CA SER A 81 31.03 1.82 -22.99
C SER A 81 30.84 3.29 -22.61
N VAL A 82 30.49 3.55 -21.35
CA VAL A 82 30.42 4.91 -20.78
C VAL A 82 31.77 5.63 -20.81
N ASP A 83 32.86 4.91 -21.09
CA ASP A 83 34.23 5.39 -21.27
C ASP A 83 34.62 5.67 -22.75
N ALA A 84 33.69 5.59 -23.70
CA ALA A 84 34.02 5.89 -25.10
C ALA A 84 34.38 7.39 -25.25
N PRO A 85 35.57 7.74 -25.77
CA PRO A 85 35.94 9.15 -25.95
C PRO A 85 35.03 9.80 -27.00
N LEU A 86 34.56 11.00 -26.67
CA LEU A 86 33.75 11.90 -27.51
C LEU A 86 34.47 12.29 -28.81
#